data_AF-A0A2A5BC28-F1
#
_entry.id   AF-A0A2A5BC28-F1
#
_cell.length_a   1.000
_cell.length_b   1.000
_cell.length_c   1.000
_cell.angle_alpha   90.00
_cell.angle_beta   90.00
_cell.angle_gamma   90.00
#
_symmetry.space_group_name_H-M   'P 1'
#
loop_
_entity.id
_entity.type
_entity.pdbx_description
1 polymer ?
#
loop_
_entity_poly.entity_id
_entity_poly.type
_entity_poly.pdbx_seq_one_letter_code
_entity_poly.pdbx_strand_id
1 'polypeptide(L)'
;MTTEQTLAEEISEGLAEAIKFAKGEHVEGCVTYMFNDQEICPRDIRQSLHLTRERFHEWFVCKVSNQRNWETGLRKPSEVTLAFYSMIKENPSQVYKMLHHSTIPKNG
;
A
#
# COMPACT_ATOMS: atom_id res chain seq x y z
N MET A 1 -15.48 18.09 -8.98
CA MET A 1 -14.43 17.35 -9.70
C MET A 1 -15.06 16.09 -10.24
N THR A 2 -14.96 15.85 -11.54
CA THR A 2 -15.49 14.65 -12.21
C THR A 2 -14.49 13.50 -12.12
N THR A 3 -14.99 12.27 -12.09
CA THR A 3 -14.25 11.00 -11.94
C THR A 3 -13.16 10.77 -13.00
N GLU A 4 -13.25 11.42 -14.15
CA GLU A 4 -12.22 11.35 -15.20
C GLU A 4 -10.96 12.14 -14.86
N GLN A 5 -11.08 13.28 -14.16
CA GLN A 5 -9.93 14.09 -13.76
C GLN A 5 -9.08 13.36 -12.71
N THR A 6 -9.72 12.65 -11.79
CA THR A 6 -9.02 11.91 -10.73
C THR A 6 -8.24 10.71 -11.27
N LEU A 7 -8.76 10.02 -12.30
CA LEU A 7 -8.09 8.87 -12.91
C LEU A 7 -6.82 9.29 -13.67
N ALA A 8 -6.90 10.38 -14.42
CA ALA A 8 -5.74 10.90 -15.16
C ALA A 8 -4.61 11.33 -14.21
N GLU A 9 -4.97 11.92 -13.07
CA GLU A 9 -4.03 12.30 -12.01
C GLU A 9 -3.36 11.08 -11.38
N GLU A 10 -4.12 10.03 -11.04
CA GLU A 10 -3.58 8.79 -10.47
C GLU A 10 -2.63 8.06 -11.43
N ILE A 11 -2.98 7.99 -12.72
CA ILE A 11 -2.11 7.40 -13.76
C ILE A 11 -0.81 8.21 -13.89
N SER A 12 -0.92 9.53 -13.92
CA SER A 12 0.25 10.42 -14.06
C SER A 12 1.17 10.33 -12.84
N GLU A 13 0.61 10.28 -11.63
CA GLU A 13 1.34 10.13 -10.38
C GLU A 13 2.06 8.77 -10.34
N GLY A 14 1.37 7.68 -10.72
CA GLY A 14 1.97 6.35 -10.81
C GLY A 14 3.10 6.24 -11.85
N LEU A 15 2.93 6.87 -13.01
CA LEU A 15 3.96 6.88 -14.05
C LEU A 15 5.21 7.68 -13.61
N ALA A 16 5.01 8.82 -12.95
CA ALA A 16 6.09 9.63 -12.41
C ALA A 16 6.88 8.88 -11.33
N GLU A 17 6.20 8.13 -10.46
CA GLU A 17 6.84 7.27 -9.45
C GLU A 17 7.65 6.13 -10.09
N ALA A 18 7.12 5.48 -11.14
CA ALA A 18 7.81 4.42 -11.87
C ALA A 18 9.10 4.93 -12.55
N ILE A 19 9.06 6.15 -13.12
CA ILE A 19 10.23 6.80 -13.73
C ILE A 19 11.31 7.08 -12.67
N LYS A 20 10.93 7.62 -11.50
CA LYS A 20 11.89 7.88 -10.41
C LYS A 20 12.54 6.60 -9.89
N PHE A 21 11.74 5.55 -9.68
CA PHE A 21 12.25 4.22 -9.31
C PHE A 21 13.24 3.66 -10.34
N ALA A 22 12.92 3.73 -11.65
CA ALA A 22 13.79 3.25 -12.71
C ALA A 22 15.14 3.98 -12.79
N LYS A 23 15.20 5.23 -12.31
CA LYS A 23 16.43 6.03 -12.25
C LYS A 23 17.26 5.79 -10.99
N GLY A 24 16.81 4.91 -10.08
CA GLY A 24 17.43 4.75 -8.77
C GLY A 24 17.29 6.00 -7.89
N GLU A 25 16.38 6.91 -8.24
CA GLU A 25 16.11 8.12 -7.46
C GLU A 25 15.24 7.75 -6.26
N HIS A 26 15.54 8.34 -5.11
CA HIS A 26 14.70 8.20 -3.93
C HIS A 26 13.34 8.81 -4.24
N VAL A 27 12.31 7.98 -4.37
CA VAL A 27 10.95 8.47 -4.55
C VAL A 27 10.50 9.04 -3.21
N GLU A 28 10.24 10.35 -3.17
CA GLU A 28 9.91 11.17 -2.00
C GLU A 28 8.64 10.74 -1.21
N GLY A 29 8.09 9.54 -1.44
CA GLY A 29 6.79 9.10 -0.95
C GLY A 29 6.72 7.66 -0.42
N CYS A 30 7.82 7.04 -0.01
CA CYS A 30 7.78 5.87 0.89
C CYS A 30 8.35 6.30 2.23
N VAL A 31 7.45 6.64 3.16
CA VAL A 31 7.83 6.78 4.56
C VAL A 31 7.85 5.41 5.21
N THR A 32 9.00 5.07 5.76
CA THR A 32 9.22 3.86 6.55
C THR A 32 8.90 4.14 8.01
N TYR A 33 8.22 3.20 8.65
CA TYR A 33 7.90 3.23 10.07
C TYR A 33 8.54 2.04 10.78
N MET A 34 8.99 2.23 12.02
CA MET A 34 9.50 1.14 12.85
C MET A 34 8.38 0.52 13.69
N PHE A 35 8.32 -0.82 13.71
CA PHE A 35 7.46 -1.59 14.59
C PHE A 35 8.17 -2.89 15.00
N ASN A 36 8.35 -3.11 16.31
CA ASN A 36 9.12 -4.25 16.85
C ASN A 36 10.49 -4.45 16.16
N ASP A 37 11.27 -3.37 16.04
CA ASP A 37 12.58 -3.34 15.36
C ASP A 37 12.55 -3.72 13.87
N GLN A 38 11.36 -3.82 13.27
CA GLN A 38 11.17 -4.06 11.84
C GLN A 38 10.75 -2.79 11.12
N GLU A 39 11.34 -2.57 9.95
CA GLU A 39 10.92 -1.54 9.01
C GLU A 39 9.64 -1.95 8.27
N ILE A 40 8.65 -1.07 8.32
CA ILE A 40 7.34 -1.21 7.69
C ILE A 40 7.14 0.00 6.76
N CYS A 41 7.23 -0.21 5.44
CA CYS A 41 6.72 0.75 4.46
C CYS A 41 5.41 0.22 3.85
N PRO A 42 4.27 0.91 4.05
CA PRO A 42 2.98 0.55 3.45
C PRO A 42 3.02 0.39 1.93
N ARG A 43 3.83 1.20 1.25
CA ARG A 43 4.02 1.16 -0.21
C ARG A 43 4.69 -0.15 -0.63
N ASP A 44 5.80 -0.50 0.01
CA ASP A 44 6.58 -1.69 -0.34
C ASP A 44 5.77 -2.96 -0.13
N ILE A 45 5.02 -3.04 0.98
CA ILE A 45 4.11 -4.15 1.26
C ILE A 45 3.07 -4.27 0.14
N ARG A 46 2.41 -3.17 -0.25
CA ARG A 46 1.42 -3.19 -1.34
C ARG A 46 2.05 -3.58 -2.69
N GLN A 47 3.20 -3.00 -3.03
CA GLN A 47 3.87 -3.25 -4.30
C GLN A 47 4.40 -4.68 -4.42
N SER A 48 4.85 -5.29 -3.30
CA SER A 48 5.25 -6.70 -3.25
C SER A 48 4.10 -7.66 -3.61
N LEU A 49 2.86 -7.22 -3.44
CA LEU A 49 1.64 -7.96 -3.79
C LEU A 49 1.13 -7.61 -5.19
N HIS A 50 1.80 -6.71 -5.91
CA HIS A 50 1.38 -6.19 -7.21
C HIS A 50 -0.04 -5.59 -7.20
N LEU A 51 -0.43 -4.96 -6.09
CA LEU A 51 -1.77 -4.37 -5.93
C LEU A 51 -1.76 -2.85 -6.16
N THR A 52 -2.82 -2.36 -6.78
CA THR A 52 -3.18 -0.93 -6.71
C THR A 52 -3.64 -0.59 -5.28
N ARG A 53 -3.77 0.69 -4.94
CA ARG A 53 -4.23 1.09 -3.59
C ARG A 53 -5.68 0.65 -3.34
N GLU A 54 -6.50 0.66 -4.39
CA GLU A 54 -7.90 0.25 -4.37
C GLU A 54 -8.00 -1.26 -4.12
N ARG A 55 -7.21 -2.06 -4.84
CA ARG A 55 -7.15 -3.51 -4.60
C ARG A 55 -6.59 -3.84 -3.23
N PHE A 56 -5.60 -3.10 -2.75
CA PHE A 56 -5.08 -3.27 -1.40
C PHE A 56 -6.15 -2.95 -0.34
N HIS A 57 -6.94 -1.89 -0.55
CA HIS A 57 -8.09 -1.56 0.29
C HIS A 57 -9.11 -2.69 0.32
N GLU A 58 -9.49 -3.22 -0.83
CA GLU A 58 -10.43 -4.34 -0.94
C GLU A 58 -9.91 -5.59 -0.21
N TRP A 59 -8.63 -5.90 -0.34
CA TRP A 59 -8.04 -7.10 0.22
C TRP A 59 -7.84 -7.02 1.73
N PHE A 60 -7.41 -5.86 2.25
CA PHE A 60 -6.97 -5.73 3.64
C PHE A 60 -7.76 -4.69 4.45
N VAL A 61 -8.90 -4.22 3.93
CA VAL A 61 -9.83 -3.31 4.63
C VAL A 61 -9.13 -2.01 5.09
N CYS A 62 -8.17 -1.52 4.31
CA CYS A 62 -7.40 -0.31 4.62
C CYS A 62 -7.85 0.86 3.74
N LYS A 63 -8.44 1.93 4.29
CA LYS A 63 -8.92 3.07 3.49
C LYS A 63 -7.81 3.63 2.58
N VAL A 64 -8.10 3.81 1.28
CA VAL A 64 -7.16 4.32 0.26
C VAL A 64 -6.53 5.66 0.67
N SER A 65 -7.34 6.58 1.22
CA SER A 65 -6.85 7.88 1.70
C SER A 65 -5.85 7.77 2.85
N ASN A 66 -6.04 6.79 3.75
CA ASN A 66 -5.08 6.52 4.82
C ASN A 66 -3.79 5.94 4.27
N GLN A 67 -3.87 4.99 3.32
CA GLN A 67 -2.70 4.41 2.68
C GLN A 67 -1.86 5.50 2.00
N ARG A 68 -2.49 6.39 1.23
CA ARG A 68 -1.81 7.55 0.63
C ARG A 68 -1.12 8.41 1.68
N ASN A 69 -1.85 8.82 2.73
CA ASN A 69 -1.30 9.66 3.79
C ASN A 69 -0.12 9.03 4.53
N TRP A 70 -0.12 7.70 4.67
CA TRP A 70 0.98 6.96 5.31
C TRP A 70 2.15 6.77 4.37
N GLU A 71 1.91 6.48 3.09
CA GLU A 71 2.97 6.40 2.08
C GLU A 71 3.69 7.75 1.98
N THR A 72 2.97 8.87 1.92
CA THR A 72 3.54 10.23 1.79
C THR A 72 3.99 10.89 3.09
N GLY A 73 3.79 10.25 4.24
CA GLY A 73 4.16 10.82 5.54
C GLY A 73 3.27 11.93 6.07
N LEU A 74 2.19 12.28 5.37
CA LEU A 74 1.20 13.26 5.85
C LEU A 74 0.59 12.87 7.20
N ARG A 75 0.52 11.57 7.50
CA ARG A 75 0.10 11.06 8.80
C ARG A 75 0.90 9.82 9.16
N LYS A 76 1.21 9.65 10.44
CA LYS A 76 1.77 8.39 10.97
C LYS A 76 0.65 7.36 11.21
N PRO A 77 0.82 6.09 10.79
CA PRO A 77 -0.07 4.99 11.17
C PRO A 77 -0.10 4.79 12.70
N SER A 78 -1.20 4.25 13.23
CA SER A 78 -1.22 3.81 14.63
C SER A 78 -0.38 2.53 14.82
N GLU A 79 0.02 2.22 16.05
CA GLU A 79 0.73 0.97 16.36
C GLU A 79 -0.07 -0.27 15.95
N VAL A 80 -1.39 -0.25 16.14
CA VAL A 80 -2.29 -1.34 15.70
C VAL A 80 -2.27 -1.48 14.18
N THR A 81 -2.23 -0.36 13.45
CA THR A 81 -2.06 -0.40 12.00
C THR A 81 -0.70 -0.97 11.62
N LEU A 82 0.38 -0.58 12.28
CA LEU A 82 1.72 -1.12 11.99
C LEU A 82 1.80 -2.63 12.28
N ALA A 83 1.19 -3.09 13.37
CA ALA A 83 1.05 -4.52 13.68
C ALA A 83 0.25 -5.27 12.60
N PHE A 84 -0.81 -4.66 12.07
CA PHE A 84 -1.56 -5.23 10.96
C PHE A 84 -0.74 -5.32 9.68
N TYR A 85 0.01 -4.26 9.35
CA TYR A 85 0.91 -4.25 8.19
C TYR A 85 2.06 -5.25 8.33
N SER A 86 2.61 -5.47 9.53
CA SER A 86 3.62 -6.50 9.74
C SER A 86 3.07 -7.91 9.52
N MET A 87 1.83 -8.19 9.95
CA MET A 87 1.16 -9.45 9.64
C MET A 87 0.95 -9.66 8.14
N ILE A 88 0.57 -8.60 7.40
CA ILE A 88 0.43 -8.66 5.94
C ILE A 88 1.78 -8.92 5.28
N LYS A 89 2.84 -8.26 5.74
CA LYS A 89 4.21 -8.44 5.23
C LYS A 89 4.69 -9.89 5.40
N GLU A 90 4.40 -10.49 6.56
CA GLU A 90 4.83 -11.85 6.88
C GLU A 90 4.02 -12.91 6.13
N ASN A 91 2.68 -12.81 6.16
CA ASN A 91 1.82 -13.80 5.52
C ASN A 91 0.52 -13.19 4.96
N PRO A 92 0.60 -12.57 3.77
CA PRO A 92 -0.54 -11.87 3.18
C PRO A 92 -1.70 -12.83 2.86
N SER A 93 -1.38 -14.06 2.47
CA SER A 93 -2.36 -15.10 2.14
C SER A 93 -3.21 -15.53 3.34
N GLN A 94 -2.58 -15.70 4.50
CA GLN A 94 -3.27 -16.06 5.72
C GLN A 94 -4.12 -14.90 6.24
N VAL A 95 -3.61 -13.67 6.21
CA VAL A 95 -4.37 -12.48 6.60
C VAL A 95 -5.60 -12.32 5.70
N TYR A 96 -5.43 -12.42 4.38
CA TYR A 96 -6.56 -12.39 3.45
C TYR A 96 -7.59 -13.48 3.77
N LYS A 97 -7.14 -14.72 4.01
CA LYS A 97 -8.01 -15.84 4.37
C LYS A 97 -8.79 -15.60 5.65
N MET A 98 -8.19 -14.96 6.65
CA MET A 98 -8.85 -14.63 7.90
C MET A 98 -9.90 -13.52 7.72
N LEU A 99 -9.66 -12.56 6.83
CA LEU A 99 -10.60 -11.45 6.57
C LEU A 99 -11.78 -11.87 5.70
N HIS A 100 -11.56 -12.72 4.69
CA HIS A 100 -12.55 -13.05 3.67
C HIS A 100 -13.09 -14.48 3.76
N HIS A 101 -12.60 -15.28 4.70
CA HIS A 101 -12.89 -16.73 4.82
C HIS A 101 -12.68 -17.49 3.50
N SER A 102 -11.75 -17.03 2.66
CA SER A 102 -11.49 -17.55 1.30
C SER A 102 -10.02 -17.37 0.92
N THR A 103 -9.56 -18.03 -0.15
CA THR A 103 -8.19 -17.85 -0.63
C THR A 103 -8.08 -16.63 -1.53
N ILE A 104 -6.89 -16.01 -1.58
CA ILE A 104 -6.60 -14.92 -2.53
C ILE A 104 -7.02 -15.35 -3.95
N PRO A 105 -7.84 -14.56 -4.66
CA PRO A 105 -8.20 -14.85 -6.03
C PRO A 105 -6.94 -14.91 -6.89
N LYS A 106 -6.79 -15.99 -7.66
CA LYS A 106 -5.75 -16.04 -8.69
C LYS A 106 -6.11 -14.95 -9.70
N ASN A 107 -5.25 -13.94 -9.85
CA ASN A 107 -5.41 -12.92 -10.88
C ASN A 107 -5.64 -13.63 -12.22
N GLY A 108 -6.81 -13.41 -12.82
CA GLY A 108 -7.12 -13.83 -14.19
C GLY A 108 -6.52 -12.87 -15.20
#